data_AF-A0A6I5H9F2-F1
#
_entry.id   AF-A0A6I5H9F2-F1
#
_cell.length_a   1.000
_cell.length_b   1.000
_cell.length_c   1.000
_cell.angle_alpha   90.00
_cell.angle_beta   90.00
_cell.angle_gamma   90.00
#
_symmetry.space_group_name_H-M   'P 1'
#
loop_
_entity.id
_entity.type
_entity.pdbx_description
1 polymer ?
#
loop_
_entity_poly.entity_id
_entity_poly.type
_entity_poly.pdbx_seq_one_letter_code
_entity_poly.pdbx_strand_id
1 'polypeptide(L)'
;MLPELPPLPALTRAEGELIDRYLETIDLLGRINPARHGDTYGGLRAAQALVRKAAELRDALALMHRRGETELHGDTLARALRVLDGERRAARVTLPPDAVD
;
A
#
# COMPACT_ATOMS: atom_id res chain seq x y z
N MET A 1 -10.18 -9.46 -24.54
CA MET A 1 -8.73 -9.24 -24.39
C MET A 1 -8.48 -8.72 -23.00
N LEU A 2 -7.44 -9.20 -22.29
CA LEU A 2 -6.98 -8.53 -21.07
C LEU A 2 -6.44 -7.15 -21.47
N PRO A 3 -6.85 -6.06 -20.79
CA PRO A 3 -6.24 -4.76 -21.03
C PRO A 3 -4.73 -4.86 -20.79
N GLU A 4 -3.94 -4.34 -21.73
CA GLU A 4 -2.48 -4.30 -21.60
C GLU A 4 -2.15 -3.30 -20.49
N LEU A 5 -1.62 -3.80 -19.37
CA LEU A 5 -1.16 -2.94 -18.30
C LEU A 5 0.08 -2.18 -18.79
N PRO A 6 0.16 -0.85 -18.55
CA PRO A 6 1.39 -0.13 -18.84
C PRO A 6 2.56 -0.78 -18.09
N PRO A 7 3.76 -0.83 -18.67
CA PRO A 7 4.91 -1.45 -18.01
C PRO A 7 5.21 -0.73 -16.70
N LEU A 8 5.72 -1.49 -15.72
CA LEU A 8 6.21 -0.91 -14.48
C LEU A 8 7.32 0.11 -14.82
N PRO A 9 7.26 1.35 -14.32
CA PRO A 9 8.32 2.32 -14.56
C PRO A 9 9.63 1.83 -13.92
N ALA A 10 10.76 2.36 -14.40
CA ALA A 10 12.05 2.12 -13.75
C ALA A 10 12.03 2.73 -12.34
N LEU A 11 12.07 1.88 -11.33
CA LEU A 11 12.18 2.27 -9.93
C LEU A 11 13.60 2.04 -9.45
N THR A 12 14.09 2.94 -8.61
CA THR A 12 15.24 2.62 -7.78
C THR A 12 14.88 1.49 -6.80
N ARG A 13 15.90 0.83 -6.25
CA ARG A 13 15.66 -0.18 -5.20
C ARG A 13 14.94 0.40 -3.98
N ALA A 14 15.21 1.66 -3.63
CA ALA A 14 14.59 2.32 -2.48
C ALA A 14 13.11 2.64 -2.75
N GLU A 15 12.77 3.11 -3.94
CA GLU A 15 11.38 3.36 -4.35
C GLU A 15 10.56 2.07 -4.43
N GLY A 16 11.15 0.98 -4.93
CA GLY A 16 10.49 -0.34 -4.93
C GLY A 16 10.21 -0.83 -3.52
N GLU A 17 11.20 -0.77 -2.63
CA GLU A 17 11.05 -1.11 -1.21
C GLU A 17 9.97 -0.26 -0.53
N LEU A 18 9.95 1.05 -0.80
CA LEU A 18 8.93 1.97 -0.28
C LEU A 18 7.52 1.54 -0.72
N ILE A 19 7.33 1.24 -2.01
CA ILE A 19 6.04 0.81 -2.56
C ILE A 19 5.60 -0.52 -1.95
N ASP A 20 6.49 -1.49 -1.86
CA ASP A 20 6.16 -2.81 -1.30
C ASP A 20 5.69 -2.69 0.16
N ARG A 21 6.43 -1.95 0.99
CA ARG A 21 6.05 -1.72 2.39
C ARG A 21 4.75 -0.92 2.50
N TYR A 22 4.54 0.07 1.63
CA TYR A 22 3.31 0.85 1.59
C TYR A 22 2.08 -0.02 1.24
N LEU A 23 2.19 -0.86 0.21
CA LEU A 23 1.11 -1.77 -0.19
C LEU A 23 0.80 -2.83 0.87
N GLU A 24 1.82 -3.38 1.54
CA GLU A 24 1.65 -4.28 2.68
C GLU A 24 0.89 -3.61 3.84
N THR A 25 1.22 -2.35 4.15
CA THR A 25 0.50 -1.55 5.15
C THR A 25 -0.96 -1.32 4.75
N ILE A 26 -1.23 -0.96 3.50
CA ILE A 26 -2.61 -0.79 2.97
C ILE A 26 -3.40 -2.09 3.07
N ASP A 27 -2.82 -3.22 2.68
CA ASP A 27 -3.51 -4.50 2.71
C ASP A 27 -3.89 -4.89 4.16
N LEU A 28 -3.04 -4.57 5.14
CA LEU A 28 -3.36 -4.77 6.55
C LEU A 28 -4.42 -3.81 7.06
N LEU A 29 -4.36 -2.53 6.68
CA LEU A 29 -5.41 -1.54 6.99
C LEU A 29 -6.77 -1.96 6.42
N GLY A 30 -6.80 -2.47 5.19
CA GLY A 30 -8.02 -2.97 4.56
C GLY A 30 -8.60 -4.20 5.26
N ARG A 31 -7.76 -5.06 5.85
CA ARG A 31 -8.21 -6.23 6.63
C ARG A 31 -8.80 -5.86 8.00
N ILE A 32 -8.33 -4.77 8.61
CA ILE A 32 -8.86 -4.32 9.90
C ILE A 32 -10.01 -3.32 9.75
N ASN A 33 -10.41 -2.98 8.52
CA ASN A 33 -11.49 -2.05 8.26
C ASN A 33 -12.82 -2.59 8.84
N PRO A 34 -13.37 -1.98 9.90
CA PRO A 34 -14.55 -2.50 10.58
C PRO A 34 -15.84 -2.36 9.76
N ALA A 35 -15.83 -1.53 8.72
CA ALA A 35 -16.97 -1.39 7.80
C ALA A 35 -17.04 -2.52 6.77
N ARG A 36 -16.07 -3.44 6.75
CA ARG A 36 -16.03 -4.60 5.86
C ARG A 36 -16.17 -5.88 6.67
N HIS A 37 -16.74 -6.92 6.06
CA HIS A 37 -16.94 -8.20 6.73
C HIS A 37 -15.61 -8.86 7.11
N GLY A 38 -15.54 -9.43 8.31
CA GLY A 38 -14.38 -10.16 8.81
C GLY A 38 -14.61 -10.67 10.24
N ASP A 39 -13.74 -11.57 10.71
CA ASP A 39 -13.76 -12.04 12.10
C ASP A 39 -12.77 -11.25 12.98
N THR A 40 -13.08 -11.18 14.27
CA THR A 40 -12.31 -10.38 15.24
C THR A 40 -10.88 -10.89 15.44
N TYR A 41 -10.65 -12.19 15.29
CA TYR A 41 -9.32 -12.79 15.46
C TYR A 41 -8.41 -12.48 14.27
N GLY A 42 -8.92 -12.59 13.04
CA GLY A 42 -8.25 -12.16 11.82
C GLY A 42 -7.91 -10.66 11.86
N GLY A 43 -8.86 -9.84 12.32
CA GLY A 43 -8.63 -8.41 12.57
C GLY A 43 -7.50 -8.15 13.57
N LEU A 44 -7.50 -8.85 14.71
CA LEU A 44 -6.43 -8.74 15.72
C LEU A 44 -5.05 -9.10 15.14
N ARG A 45 -4.96 -10.20 14.39
CA ARG A 45 -3.70 -10.64 13.76
C ARG A 45 -3.20 -9.63 12.73
N ALA A 46 -4.10 -9.05 11.94
CA ALA A 46 -3.75 -8.01 10.98
C ALA A 46 -3.28 -6.73 11.68
N ALA A 47 -3.95 -6.30 12.75
CA ALA A 47 -3.55 -5.15 13.55
C ALA A 47 -2.16 -5.33 14.19
N GLN A 48 -1.86 -6.52 14.71
CA GLN A 48 -0.54 -6.85 15.24
C GLN A 48 0.55 -6.78 14.15
N ALA A 49 0.28 -7.33 12.97
CA ALA A 49 1.21 -7.25 11.84
C ALA A 49 1.42 -5.81 11.34
N LEU A 50 0.38 -4.98 11.40
CA LEU A 50 0.41 -3.60 10.94
C LEU A 50 1.48 -2.77 11.65
N VAL A 51 1.64 -2.95 12.97
CA VAL A 51 2.67 -2.24 13.75
C VAL A 51 4.06 -2.47 13.17
N ARG A 52 4.39 -3.73 12.85
CA ARG A 52 5.67 -4.09 12.25
C ARG A 52 5.82 -3.50 10.85
N LYS A 53 4.79 -3.62 10.00
CA LYS A 53 4.86 -3.11 8.62
C LYS A 53 4.93 -1.59 8.53
N ALA A 54 4.25 -0.89 9.43
CA ALA A 54 4.39 0.56 9.57
C ALA A 54 5.81 0.97 10.00
N ALA A 55 6.44 0.22 10.91
CA ALA A 55 7.83 0.47 11.29
C ALA A 55 8.80 0.23 10.12
N GLU A 56 8.63 -0.86 9.37
CA GLU A 56 9.43 -1.15 8.16
C GLU A 56 9.27 -0.05 7.10
N LEU A 57 8.05 0.45 6.87
CA LEU A 57 7.78 1.58 5.98
C LEU A 57 8.48 2.87 6.43
N ARG A 58 8.37 3.20 7.73
CA ARG A 58 9.09 4.34 8.31
C ARG A 58 10.60 4.21 8.11
N ASP A 59 11.15 3.01 8.34
CA ASP A 59 12.58 2.77 8.27
C ASP A 59 13.12 2.87 6.84
N ALA A 60 12.32 2.47 5.84
CA ALA A 60 12.62 2.70 4.43
C ALA A 60 12.71 4.20 4.11
N LEU A 61 11.71 5.00 4.52
CA LEU A 61 11.72 6.46 4.35
C LEU A 61 12.90 7.11 5.10
N ALA A 62 13.19 6.65 6.32
CA ALA A 62 14.31 7.16 7.10
C ALA A 62 15.66 6.85 6.43
N LEU A 63 15.79 5.68 5.79
CA LEU A 63 16.99 5.32 5.04
C LEU A 63 17.17 6.20 3.80
N MET A 64 16.11 6.43 3.02
CA MET A 64 16.12 7.35 1.88
C MET A 64 16.57 8.75 2.33
N HIS A 65 15.95 9.28 3.39
CA HIS A 65 16.30 10.59 3.92
C HIS A 65 17.77 10.68 4.36
N ARG A 66 18.29 9.66 5.07
CA ARG A 66 19.71 9.60 5.47
C ARG A 66 20.69 9.56 4.29
N ARG A 67 20.25 9.08 3.12
CA ARG A 67 21.05 9.07 1.88
C ARG A 67 20.95 10.39 1.11
N GLY A 68 20.18 11.36 1.59
CA GLY A 68 19.92 12.62 0.90
C GLY A 68 18.83 12.52 -0.16
N GLU A 69 18.09 11.41 -0.23
CA GLU A 69 16.90 11.26 -1.07
C GLU A 69 15.72 11.96 -0.37
N THR A 70 15.56 13.26 -0.60
CA THR A 70 14.60 14.12 0.14
C THR A 70 13.27 14.32 -0.57
N GLU A 71 13.16 13.92 -1.84
CA GLU A 71 11.97 14.10 -2.66
C GLU A 71 11.51 12.77 -3.25
N LEU A 72 10.19 12.61 -3.41
CA LEU A 72 9.58 11.48 -4.07
C LEU A 72 9.03 11.90 -5.42
N HIS A 73 9.33 11.15 -6.47
CA HIS A 73 8.76 11.36 -7.81
C HIS A 73 7.31 10.87 -7.87
N GLY A 74 6.39 11.68 -7.35
CA GLY A 74 4.97 11.33 -7.15
C GLY A 74 4.31 10.70 -8.38
N ASP A 75 4.52 11.25 -9.58
CA ASP A 75 3.93 10.72 -10.81
C ASP A 75 4.45 9.33 -11.19
N THR A 76 5.74 9.07 -10.95
CA THR A 76 6.34 7.75 -11.20
C THR A 76 5.83 6.74 -10.19
N LEU A 77 5.78 7.09 -8.90
CA LEU A 77 5.25 6.23 -7.86
C LEU A 77 3.76 5.95 -8.05
N ALA A 78 2.97 6.95 -8.44
CA ALA A 78 1.56 6.79 -8.74
C ALA A 78 1.32 5.83 -9.92
N ARG A 79 2.13 5.93 -10.99
CA ARG A 79 2.08 4.96 -12.10
C ARG A 79 2.44 3.55 -11.63
N ALA A 80 3.51 3.40 -10.85
CA ALA A 80 3.91 2.11 -10.29
C ALA A 80 2.80 1.49 -9.42
N LEU A 81 2.20 2.29 -8.53
CA LEU A 81 1.09 1.85 -7.69
C LEU A 81 -0.10 1.38 -8.53
N ARG A 82 -0.47 2.08 -9.60
CA ARG A 82 -1.56 1.63 -10.50
C ARG A 82 -1.26 0.28 -11.16
N VAL A 83 -0.04 0.10 -11.67
CA VAL A 83 0.40 -1.18 -12.26
C VAL A 83 0.37 -2.31 -11.23
N LEU A 84 0.71 -2.01 -9.98
CA LEU A 84 0.72 -2.95 -8.85
C LEU A 84 -0.64 -3.08 -8.14
N ASP A 85 -1.70 -2.61 -8.79
CA ASP A 85 -3.08 -2.72 -8.31
C ASP A 85 -3.35 -1.94 -6.99
N GLY A 86 -2.58 -0.89 -6.76
CA GLY A 86 -2.68 -0.01 -5.60
C GLY A 86 -4.05 0.64 -5.44
N GLU A 87 -4.74 0.99 -6.53
CA GLU A 87 -6.10 1.57 -6.46
C GLU A 87 -7.10 0.58 -5.84
N ARG A 88 -7.10 -0.68 -6.29
CA ARG A 88 -7.99 -1.72 -5.74
C ARG A 88 -7.67 -2.03 -4.29
N ARG A 89 -6.39 -2.07 -3.91
CA ARG A 89 -5.97 -2.30 -2.53
C ARG A 89 -6.36 -1.13 -1.62
N ALA A 90 -6.12 0.11 -2.05
CA ALA A 90 -6.47 1.31 -1.31
C ALA A 90 -7.98 1.46 -1.10
N ALA A 91 -8.80 1.07 -2.09
CA ALA A 91 -10.26 1.06 -1.96
C ALA A 91 -10.78 0.17 -0.81
N ARG A 92 -9.98 -0.81 -0.33
CA ARG A 92 -10.35 -1.63 0.83
C ARG A 92 -10.24 -0.89 2.16
N VAL A 93 -9.46 0.18 2.22
CA VAL A 93 -9.30 1.01 3.42
C VAL A 93 -10.49 1.96 3.58
N THR A 94 -11.11 2.39 2.48
CA THR A 94 -12.28 3.26 2.53
C THR A 94 -13.55 2.46 2.86
N LEU A 95 -14.62 3.18 3.22
CA LEU A 95 -15.95 2.58 3.38
C LEU A 95 -16.36 1.84 2.09
N PRO A 96 -17.05 0.69 2.19
CA PRO A 96 -17.69 0.11 1.04
C PRO A 96 -18.71 1.11 0.45
N PRO A 97 -18.96 1.08 -0.87
CA PRO A 97 -20.02 1.89 -1.45
C PRO A 97 -21.36 1.53 -0.79
N ASP A 98 -22.25 2.51 -0.67
CA ASP A 98 -23.63 2.25 -0.26
C ASP A 98 -24.21 1.17 -1.17
N ALA A 99 -24.89 0.18 -0.60
CA ALA A 99 -25.66 -0.75 -1.39
C ALA A 99 -26.73 0.10 -2.10
N VAL A 100 -26.61 0.24 -3.43
CA VAL A 100 -27.72 0.76 -4.21
C VAL A 100 -28.80 -0.32 -4.10
N ASP A 101 -29.91 0.03 -3.44
CA ASP A 101 -31.10 -0.82 -3.32
C ASP A 101 -31.61 -1.31 -4.69
#